data_AF-A0A6G1S016-F1
#
_entry.id   AF-A0A6G1S016-F1
#
_cell.length_a   1.000
_cell.length_b   1.000
_cell.length_c   1.000
_cell.angle_alpha   90.00
_cell.angle_beta   90.00
_cell.angle_gamma   90.00
#
_symmetry.space_group_name_H-M   'P 1'
#
loop_
_entity.id
_entity.type
_entity.pdbx_description
1 polymer ?
#
loop_
_entity_poly.entity_id
_entity_poly.type
_entity_poly.pdbx_seq_one_letter_code
_entity_poly.pdbx_strand_id
1 'polypeptide(L)'
;MELNSDVVNLISHATQERLRGLLEKLTVIAQHRVSTHKGSDRYFVSSDTRAQLRFLEKLDHLEKQRKDEEEREMLLRAAKSRTNKEDPEQLRLKQKAKEMQQLELAQMQQREANLTALAAIGPRKKRPLDSSSIGSGMEDSKGNGIAPGSSGFSLTKQLLCPRITRVCL
;
A
#
# COMPACT_ATOMS: atom_id res chain seq x y z
N MET A 1 -42.59 44.81 -16.58
CA MET A 1 -43.54 43.71 -16.29
C MET A 1 -43.13 43.15 -14.94
N GLU A 2 -43.76 43.62 -13.87
CA GLU A 2 -43.46 43.14 -12.52
C GLU A 2 -44.15 41.80 -12.30
N LEU A 3 -43.42 40.83 -11.75
CA LEU A 3 -43.97 39.52 -11.44
C LEU A 3 -44.86 39.65 -10.21
N ASN A 4 -46.08 39.11 -10.28
CA ASN A 4 -47.01 39.12 -9.17
C ASN A 4 -46.40 38.33 -7.99
N SER A 5 -46.36 38.95 -6.81
CA SER A 5 -45.82 38.37 -5.57
C SER A 5 -46.46 37.03 -5.22
N ASP A 6 -47.74 36.82 -5.54
CA ASP A 6 -48.44 35.57 -5.26
C ASP A 6 -47.89 34.40 -6.08
N VAL A 7 -47.48 34.67 -7.33
CA VAL A 7 -46.87 33.67 -8.21
C VAL A 7 -45.48 33.28 -7.68
N VAL A 8 -44.71 34.26 -7.20
CA VAL A 8 -43.40 34.02 -6.58
C VAL A 8 -43.54 33.19 -5.29
N ASN A 9 -44.52 33.52 -4.46
CA ASN A 9 -44.82 32.76 -3.23
C ASN A 9 -45.24 31.32 -3.55
N LEU A 10 -46.06 31.10 -4.57
CA LEU A 10 -46.45 29.76 -5.01
C LEU A 10 -45.25 28.94 -5.50
N ILE A 11 -44.35 29.55 -6.29
CA ILE A 11 -43.12 28.89 -6.75
C ILE A 11 -42.22 28.55 -5.57
N SER A 12 -42.09 29.46 -4.59
CA SER A 12 -41.34 29.22 -3.35
C SER A 12 -41.89 28.02 -2.60
N HIS A 13 -43.22 27.96 -2.40
CA HIS A 13 -43.88 26.82 -1.76
C HIS A 13 -43.68 25.51 -2.52
N ALA A 14 -43.84 25.51 -3.84
CA ALA A 14 -43.59 24.32 -4.67
C ALA A 14 -42.13 23.86 -4.58
N THR A 15 -41.19 24.80 -4.53
CA THR A 15 -39.76 24.51 -4.35
C THR A 15 -39.48 23.93 -2.96
N GLN A 16 -40.07 24.51 -1.91
CA GLN A 16 -39.97 24.00 -0.55
C GLN A 16 -40.48 22.57 -0.45
N GLU A 17 -41.66 22.27 -1.00
CA GLU A 17 -42.21 20.91 -0.98
C GLU A 17 -41.37 19.92 -1.80
N ARG A 18 -40.79 20.37 -2.92
CA ARG A 18 -39.80 19.56 -3.65
C ARG A 18 -38.57 19.27 -2.81
N LEU A 19 -38.03 20.25 -2.09
CA LEU A 19 -36.88 20.08 -1.21
C LEU A 19 -37.20 19.15 -0.03
N ARG A 20 -38.39 19.27 0.56
CA ARG A 20 -38.89 18.35 1.59
C ARG A 20 -38.89 16.90 1.09
N GLY A 21 -39.45 16.65 -0.08
CA GLY A 21 -39.46 15.30 -0.67
C GLY A 21 -38.06 14.75 -0.99
N LEU A 22 -37.10 15.62 -1.34
CA LEU A 22 -35.70 15.20 -1.49
C LEU A 22 -35.06 14.85 -0.14
N LEU A 23 -35.32 15.63 0.91
CA LEU A 23 -34.83 15.35 2.27
C LEU A 23 -35.40 14.04 2.83
N GLU A 24 -36.67 13.74 2.58
CA GLU A 24 -37.28 12.46 2.96
C GLU A 24 -36.56 11.28 2.30
N LYS A 25 -36.31 11.35 0.98
CA LYS A 25 -35.55 10.33 0.25
C LYS A 25 -34.11 10.19 0.77
N LEU A 26 -33.44 11.31 1.04
CA LEU A 26 -32.10 11.30 1.63
C LEU A 26 -32.08 10.68 3.02
N THR A 27 -33.13 10.91 3.82
CA THR A 27 -33.28 10.32 5.16
C THR A 27 -33.38 8.80 5.06
N VAL A 28 -34.18 8.28 4.14
CA VAL A 28 -34.26 6.83 3.87
C VAL A 28 -32.89 6.26 3.45
N ILE A 29 -32.20 6.92 2.53
CA ILE A 29 -30.85 6.51 2.10
C ILE A 29 -29.88 6.52 3.29
N ALA A 30 -29.90 7.57 4.11
CA ALA A 30 -29.04 7.68 5.28
C ALA A 30 -29.32 6.56 6.29
N GLN A 31 -30.59 6.25 6.54
CA GLN A 31 -30.99 5.13 7.41
C GLN A 31 -30.50 3.79 6.87
N HIS A 32 -30.55 3.54 5.55
CA HIS A 32 -29.98 2.33 4.95
C HIS A 32 -28.46 2.27 5.09
N ARG A 33 -27.75 3.40 5.01
CA ARG A 33 -26.29 3.47 5.20
C ARG A 33 -25.87 3.28 6.66
N VAL A 34 -26.65 3.80 7.60
CA VAL A 34 -26.38 3.74 9.05
C VAL A 34 -26.89 2.44 9.67
N SER A 35 -27.93 1.82 9.09
CA SER A 35 -28.41 0.49 9.47
C SER A 35 -27.36 -0.57 9.14
N THR A 36 -26.34 -0.65 9.98
CA THR A 36 -25.54 -1.85 10.12
C THR A 36 -26.48 -2.93 10.62
N HIS A 37 -27.01 -3.73 9.71
CA HIS A 37 -27.89 -4.88 9.97
C HIS A 37 -27.27 -5.94 10.91
N LYS A 38 -26.05 -5.70 11.39
CA LYS A 38 -25.31 -6.51 12.36
C LYS A 38 -25.90 -6.50 13.78
N GLY A 39 -26.87 -5.63 14.07
CA GLY A 39 -27.47 -5.50 15.41
C GLY A 39 -28.93 -5.95 15.55
N SER A 40 -29.57 -6.39 14.47
CA SER A 40 -30.97 -6.86 14.51
C SER A 40 -31.00 -8.37 14.53
N ASP A 41 -31.51 -8.95 15.61
CA ASP A 41 -31.62 -10.41 15.86
C ASP A 41 -32.44 -11.16 14.78
N ARG A 42 -33.21 -10.42 13.97
CA ARG A 42 -34.02 -10.96 12.87
C ARG A 42 -33.33 -10.93 11.50
N TYR A 43 -32.09 -10.45 11.42
CA TYR A 43 -31.36 -10.36 10.15
C TYR A 43 -30.31 -11.47 10.04
N PHE A 44 -30.58 -12.47 9.20
CA PHE A 44 -29.58 -13.47 8.85
C PHE A 44 -28.89 -13.08 7.54
N VAL A 45 -27.56 -13.13 7.52
CA VAL A 45 -26.79 -12.92 6.29
C VAL A 45 -27.00 -14.15 5.41
N SER A 46 -27.77 -13.98 4.34
CA SER A 46 -28.14 -15.08 3.42
C SER A 46 -26.95 -15.56 2.57
N SER A 47 -26.03 -14.67 2.19
CA SER A 47 -24.79 -15.01 1.47
C SER A 47 -23.75 -13.88 1.55
N ASP A 48 -22.46 -14.24 1.59
CA ASP A 48 -21.34 -13.27 1.54
C ASP A 48 -20.80 -13.14 0.11
N THR A 49 -21.58 -12.51 -0.76
CA THR A 49 -21.21 -12.26 -2.16
C THR A 49 -19.94 -11.42 -2.29
N ARG A 50 -19.64 -10.55 -1.31
CA ARG A 50 -18.43 -9.74 -1.30
C ARG A 50 -17.19 -10.62 -1.10
N ALA A 51 -17.22 -11.55 -0.15
CA ALA A 51 -16.13 -12.52 0.02
C ALA A 51 -15.97 -13.44 -1.20
N GLN A 52 -17.08 -13.86 -1.82
CA GLN A 52 -17.04 -14.64 -3.08
C GLN A 52 -16.35 -13.87 -4.21
N LEU A 53 -16.66 -12.58 -4.39
CA LEU A 53 -15.97 -11.72 -5.37
C LEU A 53 -14.48 -11.58 -5.07
N ARG A 54 -14.10 -11.38 -3.80
CA ARG A 54 -12.68 -11.34 -3.38
C ARG A 54 -11.95 -12.66 -3.68
N PHE A 55 -12.63 -13.79 -3.54
CA PHE A 55 -12.07 -15.09 -3.89
C PHE A 55 -11.82 -15.21 -5.40
N LEU A 56 -12.76 -14.77 -6.23
CA LEU A 56 -12.58 -14.75 -7.69
C LEU A 56 -11.44 -13.81 -8.12
N GLU A 57 -11.33 -12.62 -7.52
CA GLU A 57 -10.19 -11.70 -7.74
C GLU A 57 -8.85 -12.37 -7.40
N LYS A 58 -8.80 -13.18 -6.34
CA LYS A 58 -7.60 -13.91 -5.94
C LYS A 58 -7.26 -15.02 -6.94
N LEU A 59 -8.26 -15.73 -7.47
CA LEU A 59 -8.04 -16.75 -8.49
C LEU A 59 -7.48 -16.15 -9.78
N ASP A 60 -8.03 -15.03 -10.26
CA ASP A 60 -7.52 -14.31 -11.43
C ASP A 60 -6.05 -13.89 -11.24
N HIS A 61 -5.70 -13.41 -10.04
CA HIS A 61 -4.31 -13.07 -9.72
C HIS A 61 -3.38 -14.29 -9.79
N LEU A 62 -3.82 -15.44 -9.27
CA LEU A 62 -3.03 -16.68 -9.30
C LEU A 62 -2.89 -17.24 -10.73
N GLU A 63 -3.94 -17.14 -11.55
CA GLU A 63 -3.89 -17.54 -12.95
C GLU A 63 -2.90 -16.68 -13.74
N LYS A 64 -2.94 -15.36 -13.53
CA LYS A 64 -1.98 -14.44 -14.12
C LYS A 64 -0.54 -14.75 -13.69
N GLN A 65 -0.30 -14.97 -12.40
CA GLN A 65 1.03 -15.34 -11.90
C GLN A 65 1.56 -16.61 -12.55
N ARG A 66 0.73 -17.65 -12.65
CA ARG A 66 1.10 -18.91 -13.30
C ARG A 66 1.49 -18.69 -14.76
N LYS A 67 0.71 -17.90 -15.49
CA LYS A 67 1.00 -17.57 -16.89
C LYS A 67 2.31 -16.80 -17.03
N ASP A 68 2.54 -15.80 -16.18
CA ASP A 68 3.79 -15.01 -16.19
C ASP A 68 5.01 -15.91 -15.87
N GLU A 69 4.85 -16.87 -14.94
CA GLU A 69 5.87 -17.87 -14.60
C GLU A 69 6.14 -18.85 -15.76
N GLU A 70 5.11 -19.34 -16.44
CA GLU A 70 5.22 -20.21 -17.62
C GLU A 70 5.95 -19.48 -18.77
N GLU A 71 5.61 -18.21 -19.03
CA GLU A 71 6.29 -17.37 -20.03
C GLU A 71 7.77 -17.17 -19.67
N ARG A 72 8.06 -16.94 -18.38
CA ARG A 72 9.43 -16.82 -17.87
C ARG A 72 10.21 -18.12 -17.99
N GLU A 73 9.61 -19.26 -17.68
CA GLU A 73 10.24 -20.58 -17.83
C GLU A 73 10.55 -20.87 -19.30
N MET A 74 9.62 -20.57 -20.21
CA MET A 74 9.81 -20.75 -21.65
C MET A 74 11.03 -19.95 -22.15
N LEU A 75 11.15 -18.69 -21.75
CA LEU A 75 12.30 -17.84 -22.09
C LEU A 75 13.62 -18.40 -21.54
N LEU A 76 13.64 -18.84 -20.28
CA LEU A 76 14.81 -19.46 -19.68
C LEU A 76 15.19 -20.78 -20.36
N ARG A 77 14.20 -21.58 -20.75
CA ARG A 77 14.39 -22.85 -21.48
C ARG A 77 14.95 -22.60 -22.87
N ALA A 78 14.44 -21.61 -23.60
CA ALA A 78 14.99 -21.20 -24.89
C ALA A 78 16.45 -20.73 -24.78
N ALA A 79 16.78 -19.95 -23.75
CA ALA A 79 18.14 -19.46 -23.50
C ALA A 79 19.13 -20.57 -23.11
N LYS A 80 18.67 -21.63 -22.43
CA LYS A 80 19.48 -22.81 -22.06
C LYS A 80 19.63 -23.83 -23.19
N SER A 81 18.84 -23.74 -24.25
CA SER A 81 18.94 -24.67 -25.38
C SER A 81 20.30 -24.52 -26.08
N ARG A 82 20.97 -25.66 -26.28
CA ARG A 82 22.26 -25.75 -26.99
C ARG A 82 22.10 -26.01 -28.49
N THR A 83 20.89 -26.00 -29.04
CA THR A 83 20.66 -26.19 -30.47
C THR A 83 21.23 -25.02 -31.26
N ASN A 84 22.26 -25.33 -32.05
CA ASN A 84 23.10 -24.38 -32.75
C ASN A 84 22.78 -24.44 -34.24
N LYS A 85 21.68 -23.79 -34.65
CA LYS A 85 21.45 -23.33 -36.04
C LYS A 85 20.51 -22.12 -36.01
N GLU A 86 21.11 -20.93 -36.02
CA GLU A 86 20.71 -19.79 -36.88
C GLU A 86 19.22 -19.38 -36.95
N ASP A 87 18.43 -19.54 -35.89
CA ASP A 87 17.11 -18.93 -35.83
C ASP A 87 17.19 -17.52 -35.21
N PRO A 88 16.96 -16.43 -35.98
CA PRO A 88 16.98 -15.06 -35.45
C PRO A 88 15.99 -14.86 -34.30
N GLU A 89 14.90 -15.64 -34.27
CA GLU A 89 13.94 -15.66 -33.15
C GLU A 89 14.61 -16.15 -31.85
N GLN A 90 15.45 -17.18 -31.92
CA GLN A 90 16.13 -17.76 -30.76
C GLN A 90 17.18 -16.79 -30.17
N LEU A 91 17.84 -15.99 -31.00
CA LEU A 91 18.73 -14.91 -30.55
C LEU A 91 17.94 -13.81 -29.83
N ARG A 92 16.78 -13.40 -30.35
CA ARG A 92 15.90 -12.43 -29.69
C ARG A 92 15.39 -12.95 -28.35
N LEU A 93 14.97 -14.21 -28.28
CA LEU A 93 14.54 -14.87 -27.04
C LEU A 93 15.66 -14.89 -25.99
N LYS A 94 16.89 -15.24 -26.39
CA LYS A 94 18.07 -15.21 -25.52
C LYS A 94 18.43 -13.79 -25.05
N GLN A 95 18.32 -12.79 -25.93
CA GLN A 95 18.53 -11.39 -25.57
C GLN A 95 17.47 -10.89 -24.59
N LYS A 96 16.19 -11.19 -24.86
CA LYS A 96 15.05 -10.88 -23.98
C LYS A 96 15.22 -11.52 -22.60
N ALA A 97 15.71 -12.76 -22.53
CA ALA A 97 16.01 -13.43 -21.27
C ALA A 97 17.13 -12.74 -20.48
N LYS A 98 18.20 -12.28 -21.15
CA LYS A 98 19.28 -11.51 -20.50
C LYS A 98 18.77 -10.15 -19.98
N GLU A 99 17.97 -9.45 -20.77
CA GLU A 99 17.38 -8.17 -20.37
C GLU A 99 16.43 -8.35 -19.18
N MET A 100 15.60 -9.39 -19.19
CA MET A 100 14.73 -9.74 -18.06
C MET A 100 15.53 -10.00 -16.78
N GLN A 101 16.63 -10.77 -16.85
CA GLN A 101 17.50 -11.00 -15.69
C GLN A 101 18.14 -9.71 -15.17
N GLN A 102 18.58 -8.84 -16.08
CA GLN A 102 19.17 -7.56 -15.70
C GLN A 102 18.15 -6.64 -15.03
N LEU A 103 16.93 -6.59 -15.54
CA LEU A 103 15.83 -5.82 -14.95
C LEU A 103 15.46 -6.35 -13.55
N GLU A 104 15.40 -7.67 -13.38
CA GLU A 104 15.12 -8.29 -12.08
C GLU A 104 16.20 -7.97 -11.05
N LEU A 105 17.47 -8.07 -11.44
CA LEU A 105 18.59 -7.71 -10.57
C LEU A 105 18.56 -6.22 -10.20
N ALA A 106 18.29 -5.34 -11.17
CA ALA A 106 18.16 -3.91 -10.93
C ALA A 106 17.00 -3.60 -9.98
N GLN A 107 15.87 -4.29 -10.13
CA GLN A 107 14.72 -4.12 -9.25
C GLN A 107 15.03 -4.61 -7.83
N MET A 108 15.74 -5.74 -7.69
CA MET A 108 16.20 -6.24 -6.39
C MET A 108 17.14 -5.24 -5.71
N GLN A 109 18.15 -4.74 -6.44
CA GLN A 109 19.06 -3.71 -5.95
C GLN A 109 18.32 -2.43 -5.53
N GLN A 110 17.30 -2.01 -6.29
CA GLN A 110 16.51 -0.83 -5.94
C GLN A 110 15.70 -1.05 -4.65
N ARG A 111 15.11 -2.24 -4.46
CA ARG A 111 14.41 -2.59 -3.20
C ARG A 111 15.38 -2.62 -2.02
N GLU A 112 16.58 -3.17 -2.20
CA GLU A 112 17.63 -3.20 -1.17
C GLU A 112 18.13 -1.79 -0.82
N ALA A 113 18.33 -0.94 -1.82
CA ALA A 113 18.71 0.46 -1.64
C ALA A 113 17.63 1.23 -0.86
N ASN A 114 16.35 1.02 -1.18
CA ASN A 114 15.24 1.64 -0.46
C ASN A 114 15.16 1.17 1.00
N LEU A 115 15.35 -0.13 1.25
CA LEU A 115 15.38 -0.68 2.61
C LEU A 115 16.54 -0.10 3.42
N THR A 116 17.72 0.00 2.81
CA THR A 116 18.92 0.61 3.40
C THR A 116 18.71 2.11 3.69
N ALA A 117 18.08 2.84 2.77
CA ALA A 117 17.75 4.25 2.96
C ALA A 117 16.80 4.47 4.13
N LEU A 118 15.75 3.64 4.27
CA LEU A 118 14.83 3.69 5.41
C LEU A 118 15.54 3.40 6.74
N ALA A 119 16.45 2.44 6.77
CA ALA A 119 17.27 2.15 7.94
C ALA A 119 18.23 3.30 8.28
N ALA A 120 18.82 3.94 7.26
CA ALA A 120 19.76 5.05 7.42
C ALA A 120 19.11 6.37 7.85
N ILE A 121 17.83 6.61 7.51
CA ILE A 121 17.09 7.82 7.93
C ILE A 121 17.03 7.94 9.46
N GLY A 122 16.97 6.80 10.18
CA GLY A 122 17.01 6.73 11.64
C GLY A 122 15.89 7.51 12.36
N PRO A 123 15.75 7.39 13.69
CA PRO A 123 14.84 8.21 14.48
C PRO A 123 15.30 9.67 14.44
N ARG A 124 14.75 10.45 13.51
CA ARG A 124 15.09 11.87 13.36
C ARG A 124 14.49 12.65 14.54
N LYS A 125 15.30 12.98 15.56
CA LYS A 125 14.98 14.09 16.47
C LYS A 125 14.80 15.33 15.60
N LYS A 126 13.57 15.85 15.51
CA LYS A 126 13.34 17.19 14.99
C LYS A 126 14.15 18.13 15.87
N ARG A 127 15.21 18.72 15.32
CA ARG A 127 15.88 19.86 15.95
C ARG A 127 14.80 20.93 16.08
N PRO A 128 14.47 21.44 17.28
CA PRO A 128 13.65 22.62 17.39
C PRO A 128 14.35 23.70 16.58
N LEU A 129 13.69 24.22 15.55
CA LEU A 129 14.06 25.51 15.01
C LEU A 129 13.74 26.50 16.12
N ASP A 130 14.78 27.09 16.71
CA ASP A 130 14.65 28.25 17.58
C ASP A 130 14.01 29.38 16.75
N SER A 131 12.70 29.55 16.90
CA SER A 131 12.01 30.77 16.55
C SER A 131 11.05 31.10 17.69
N SER A 132 11.54 31.96 18.58
CA SER A 132 10.81 32.87 19.45
C SER A 132 9.45 32.41 19.97
N SER A 133 9.49 31.86 21.18
CA SER A 133 8.35 31.72 22.08
C SER A 133 7.76 33.10 22.45
N ILE A 134 6.55 33.37 21.97
CA ILE A 134 5.53 34.11 22.72
C ILE A 134 4.28 33.24 22.72
N GLY A 135 3.79 32.90 23.91
CA GLY A 135 2.40 32.42 24.10
C GLY A 135 2.24 31.05 24.76
N SER A 136 2.29 31.05 26.09
CA SER A 136 1.31 30.44 27.01
C SER A 136 0.70 29.08 26.67
N GLY A 137 0.96 28.07 27.52
CA GLY A 137 0.16 26.84 27.58
C GLY A 137 0.85 25.70 28.33
N MET A 138 1.01 25.87 29.64
CA MET A 138 1.49 24.87 30.60
C MET A 138 0.37 23.87 30.92
N GLU A 139 0.63 22.58 30.73
CA GLU A 139 0.08 21.46 31.52
C GLU A 139 1.08 20.30 31.42
N ASP A 140 1.84 20.11 32.50
CA ASP A 140 2.80 19.03 32.74
C ASP A 140 2.09 17.76 33.26
N SER A 141 2.87 16.66 33.31
CA SER A 141 2.67 15.42 34.11
C SER A 141 2.06 14.23 33.34
N LYS A 142 2.69 13.05 33.24
CA LYS A 142 3.64 12.35 34.11
C LYS A 142 4.47 11.35 33.32
N GLY A 143 5.78 11.33 33.58
CA GLY A 143 6.67 10.23 33.21
C GLY A 143 6.56 9.05 34.17
N ASN A 144 6.83 7.86 33.65
CA ASN A 144 7.17 6.70 34.48
C ASN A 144 8.44 6.07 33.91
N GLY A 145 9.58 6.46 34.48
CA GLY A 145 10.84 5.76 34.35
C GLY A 145 10.93 4.72 35.45
N ILE A 146 11.10 3.45 35.09
CA ILE A 146 11.60 2.42 35.98
C ILE A 146 12.66 1.62 35.22
N ALA A 147 13.92 1.90 35.54
CA ALA A 147 15.01 0.93 35.54
C ALA A 147 15.84 1.21 36.79
N PRO A 148 16.16 0.19 37.58
CA PRO A 148 17.55 -0.23 37.58
C PRO A 148 17.71 -1.76 37.62
N GLY A 149 18.74 -2.25 36.93
CA GLY A 149 19.12 -3.65 36.94
C GLY A 149 20.39 -3.88 36.14
N SER A 150 21.51 -3.47 36.72
CA SER A 150 22.86 -3.76 36.24
C SER A 150 23.26 -5.18 36.63
N SER A 151 23.72 -5.98 35.66
CA SER A 151 24.77 -6.97 35.90
C SER A 151 25.61 -7.08 34.63
N GLY A 152 26.87 -6.67 34.76
CA GLY A 152 27.86 -6.76 33.70
C GLY A 152 28.42 -8.17 33.56
N PHE A 153 28.80 -8.51 32.34
CA PHE A 153 29.99 -9.33 32.12
C PHE A 153 30.74 -8.81 30.89
N SER A 154 31.90 -8.23 31.15
CA SER A 154 32.93 -7.90 30.18
C SER A 154 33.86 -9.09 29.96
N LEU A 155 34.55 -9.07 28.81
CA LEU A 155 35.55 -10.00 28.23
C LEU A 155 34.94 -10.96 27.18
N THR A 156 35.39 -11.07 25.94
CA THR A 156 36.70 -10.73 25.33
C THR A 156 36.56 -10.31 23.87
N LYS A 157 37.48 -9.42 23.47
CA LYS A 157 37.92 -9.07 22.12
C LYS A 157 37.98 -10.28 21.18
N GLN A 158 37.51 -10.13 19.93
CA GLN A 158 38.36 -10.29 18.74
C GLN A 158 37.66 -9.81 17.47
N LEU A 159 38.28 -8.81 16.85
CA LEU A 159 38.08 -8.35 15.49
C LEU A 159 38.42 -9.48 14.51
N LEU A 160 37.59 -9.71 13.48
CA LEU A 160 38.00 -10.38 12.25
C LEU A 160 37.18 -9.84 11.07
N CYS A 161 37.74 -8.81 10.44
CA CYS A 161 37.37 -8.36 9.10
C CYS A 161 38.01 -9.26 8.02
N PRO A 162 37.49 -9.26 6.78
CA PRO A 162 37.51 -10.39 5.85
C PRO A 162 38.80 -10.55 5.04
N ARG A 163 39.05 -11.81 4.62
CA ARG A 163 40.21 -12.23 3.83
C ARG A 163 40.05 -11.83 2.36
N ILE A 164 40.85 -10.86 1.92
CA ILE A 164 41.01 -10.46 0.52
C ILE A 164 41.77 -11.57 -0.22
N THR A 165 41.22 -12.09 -1.33
CA THR A 165 41.97 -12.85 -2.33
C THR A 165 42.54 -11.87 -3.34
N ARG A 166 43.87 -11.75 -3.40
CA ARG A 166 44.55 -11.07 -4.50
C ARG A 166 44.71 -12.06 -5.65
N VAL A 167 44.28 -11.62 -6.83
CA VAL A 167 44.57 -12.24 -8.13
C VAL A 167 46.03 -11.92 -8.48
N CYS A 168 46.79 -12.92 -8.92
CA CYS A 168 48.08 -12.73 -9.57
C CYS A 168 47.92 -12.84 -11.09
N LEU A 169 48.65 -11.98 -11.81
CA LEU A 169 48.89 -12.06 -13.26
C LEU A 169 49.68 -13.31 -13.62
#